data_AF-A0A285ITU2-F1
#
_entry.id   AF-A0A285ITU2-F1
#
_cell.length_a   1.000
_cell.length_b   1.000
_cell.length_c   1.000
_cell.angle_alpha   90.00
_cell.angle_beta   90.00
_cell.angle_gamma   90.00
#
_symmetry.space_group_name_H-M   'P 1'
#
loop_
_entity.id
_entity.type
_entity.pdbx_description
1 polymer ?
#
loop_
_entity_poly.entity_id
_entity_poly.type
_entity_poly.pdbx_seq_one_letter_code
_entity_poly.pdbx_strand_id
1 'polypeptide(L)'
;MRKITQLALTTAMLGLAAPVLMSDISDSAAAYAKSDNANGGNSGDKGNSGGNSGGNGGNSGNNGSANKGGSGADKPLAASLKGLNSLKRNANGIMNSSDPKMASVREYLGAVDSLEEAEDALAAARGAYADSFAELQSSAETLGLSDTPETWVDEIAARSAELEANPVAEGEEGYEAYQQALQDVADAEAALADALADKSVLDSAEAGYTEASAAASDEALKQAIVDAQNATGGDTITLDDVTDEMMEFARRELGL
;
A
#
# COMPACT_ATOMS: atom_id res chain seq x y z
N MET A 1 -41.71 -45.31 -8.96
CA MET A 1 -40.35 -45.26 -9.54
C MET A 1 -39.82 -43.85 -9.37
N ARG A 2 -39.12 -43.57 -8.27
CA ARG A 2 -38.44 -42.30 -8.04
C ARG A 2 -36.98 -42.50 -8.46
N LYS A 3 -36.50 -41.64 -9.36
CA LYS A 3 -35.15 -41.70 -9.91
C LYS A 3 -34.18 -41.32 -8.79
N ILE A 4 -33.35 -42.28 -8.38
CA ILE A 4 -32.19 -42.08 -7.53
C ILE A 4 -31.16 -41.38 -8.41
N THR A 5 -30.99 -40.08 -8.19
CA THR A 5 -29.93 -39.30 -8.84
C THR A 5 -28.64 -39.68 -8.13
N GLN A 6 -27.78 -40.44 -8.82
CA GLN A 6 -26.44 -40.75 -8.38
C GLN A 6 -25.67 -39.44 -8.19
N LEU A 7 -25.53 -38.99 -6.95
CA LEU A 7 -24.58 -37.94 -6.60
C LEU A 7 -23.21 -38.62 -6.55
N ALA A 8 -22.43 -38.44 -7.61
CA ALA A 8 -21.06 -38.88 -7.67
C ALA A 8 -20.27 -38.14 -6.59
N LEU A 9 -19.99 -38.83 -5.49
CA LEU A 9 -19.04 -38.43 -4.45
C LEU A 9 -17.67 -38.27 -5.13
N THR A 10 -17.41 -37.06 -5.61
CA THR A 10 -16.12 -36.70 -6.17
C THR A 10 -15.27 -36.30 -4.98
N THR A 11 -14.56 -37.28 -4.42
CA THR A 11 -13.49 -37.08 -3.44
C THR A 11 -12.45 -36.17 -4.08
N ALA A 12 -12.60 -34.85 -3.92
CA ALA A 12 -11.52 -33.92 -4.13
C ALA A 12 -10.54 -34.17 -2.97
N MET A 13 -9.50 -34.97 -3.23
CA MET A 13 -8.32 -34.97 -2.39
C MET A 13 -7.78 -33.53 -2.38
N LEU A 14 -8.10 -32.77 -1.34
CA LEU A 14 -7.43 -31.51 -1.03
C LEU A 14 -6.05 -31.83 -0.45
N GLY A 15 -5.20 -32.40 -1.29
CA GLY A 15 -3.79 -32.59 -1.02
C GLY A 15 -3.05 -31.29 -1.25
N LEU A 16 -3.08 -30.38 -0.27
CA LEU A 16 -2.10 -29.31 -0.11
C LEU A 16 -1.69 -29.21 1.36
N ALA A 17 -0.87 -30.18 1.77
CA ALA A 17 0.06 -30.00 2.88
C ALA A 17 1.09 -28.93 2.48
N ALA A 18 0.75 -27.67 2.74
CA ALA A 18 1.72 -26.61 2.98
C ALA A 18 1.28 -25.93 4.28
N PRO A 19 2.16 -25.73 5.27
CA PRO A 19 1.83 -24.94 6.43
C PRO A 19 1.61 -23.50 5.97
N VAL A 20 0.36 -23.12 5.73
CA VAL A 20 -0.04 -21.72 5.79
C VAL A 20 0.14 -21.33 7.25
N LEU A 21 1.15 -20.52 7.53
CA LEU A 21 1.36 -19.90 8.83
C LEU A 21 0.17 -18.95 9.08
N MET A 22 -0.96 -19.50 9.54
CA MET A 22 -2.12 -18.73 10.01
C MET A 22 -1.90 -18.26 11.44
N SER A 23 -0.86 -17.47 11.68
CA SER A 23 -0.65 -16.83 12.97
C SER A 23 -1.37 -15.47 13.09
N ASP A 24 -2.19 -15.08 12.09
CA ASP A 24 -2.65 -13.70 11.99
C ASP A 24 -4.12 -13.54 11.54
N ILE A 25 -5.01 -14.38 12.09
CA ILE A 25 -6.46 -14.14 12.04
C ILE A 25 -6.88 -13.06 13.07
N SER A 26 -5.96 -12.59 13.93
CA SER A 26 -6.30 -11.73 15.09
C SER A 26 -5.39 -10.51 15.36
N ASP A 27 -4.27 -10.24 14.66
CA ASP A 27 -3.43 -9.04 14.96
C ASP A 27 -3.86 -7.76 14.22
N SER A 28 -5.18 -7.53 14.08
CA SER A 28 -5.70 -6.18 13.77
C SER A 28 -5.69 -5.23 14.99
N ALA A 29 -4.72 -5.39 15.90
CA ALA A 29 -4.54 -4.54 17.08
C ALA A 29 -3.06 -4.18 17.29
N ALA A 30 -2.62 -3.17 16.52
CA ALA A 30 -1.60 -2.20 16.89
C ALA A 30 -0.25 -2.71 17.45
N ALA A 31 0.78 -2.68 16.60
CA ALA A 31 2.16 -2.45 17.07
C ALA A 31 2.97 -1.64 16.04
N TYR A 32 3.03 -0.33 16.32
CA TYR A 32 4.00 0.66 15.86
C TYR A 32 5.36 0.11 15.39
N ALA A 33 5.68 0.32 14.11
CA ALA A 33 7.06 0.33 13.64
C ALA A 33 7.67 1.73 13.87
N LYS A 34 8.51 1.83 14.90
CA LYS A 34 9.43 2.94 15.11
C LYS A 34 10.55 2.83 14.07
N SER A 35 10.63 3.77 13.12
CA SER A 35 11.71 3.85 12.16
C SER A 35 12.98 4.41 12.83
N ASP A 36 13.90 3.53 13.20
CA ASP A 36 15.28 3.92 13.50
C ASP A 36 16.03 4.19 12.18
N ASN A 37 16.12 5.47 11.84
CA ASN A 37 17.31 6.16 11.31
C ASN A 37 18.25 5.36 10.38
N ALA A 38 18.01 5.41 9.06
CA ALA A 38 18.99 4.99 8.06
C ALA A 38 19.54 6.22 7.30
N ASN A 39 20.60 6.78 7.87
CA ASN A 39 21.42 7.81 7.25
C ASN A 39 22.56 7.17 6.45
N GLY A 40 22.78 7.63 5.21
CA GLY A 40 24.09 7.59 4.55
C GLY A 40 24.30 6.53 3.47
N GLY A 41 24.53 6.99 2.24
CA GLY A 41 24.92 6.11 1.12
C GLY A 41 25.32 6.82 -0.16
N ASN A 42 26.13 7.88 -0.06
CA ASN A 42 26.79 8.57 -1.18
C ASN A 42 27.56 7.58 -2.09
N SER A 43 27.33 7.64 -3.40
CA SER A 43 28.32 7.22 -4.39
C SER A 43 28.18 8.07 -5.67
N GLY A 44 29.13 8.99 -5.83
CA GLY A 44 29.36 9.66 -7.11
C GLY A 44 30.16 8.78 -8.05
N ASP A 45 30.02 9.02 -9.36
CA ASP A 45 31.16 9.12 -10.26
C ASP A 45 30.77 9.58 -11.68
N LYS A 46 31.70 10.34 -12.26
CA LYS A 46 32.02 10.50 -13.69
C LYS A 46 31.06 11.26 -14.60
N GLY A 47 31.50 12.47 -14.91
CA GLY A 47 30.97 13.30 -15.99
C GLY A 47 31.35 12.83 -17.40
N ASN A 48 30.79 13.52 -18.39
CA ASN A 48 31.49 13.78 -19.63
C ASN A 48 30.99 15.10 -20.27
N SER A 49 32.00 15.79 -20.79
CA SER A 49 32.02 17.02 -21.56
C SER A 49 31.06 17.09 -22.75
N GLY A 50 30.45 18.26 -22.92
CA GLY A 50 29.72 18.67 -24.11
C GLY A 50 29.69 20.19 -24.19
N GLY A 51 30.77 20.77 -24.72
CA GLY A 51 30.87 22.21 -24.94
C GLY A 51 29.90 22.68 -26.02
N ASN A 52 29.31 23.87 -25.83
CA ASN A 52 28.95 24.71 -26.95
C ASN A 52 29.21 26.18 -26.61
N SER A 53 30.11 26.75 -27.39
CA SER A 53 30.52 28.14 -27.44
C SER A 53 29.44 29.02 -28.07
N GLY A 54 29.08 30.12 -27.42
CA GLY A 54 28.32 31.20 -28.08
C GLY A 54 27.70 32.17 -27.09
N GLY A 55 28.21 33.41 -27.04
CA GLY A 55 27.54 34.49 -26.32
C GLY A 55 28.47 35.61 -25.86
N ASN A 56 28.81 36.50 -26.79
CA ASN A 56 29.51 37.76 -26.53
C ASN A 56 28.51 38.82 -26.04
N GLY A 57 28.94 39.67 -25.10
CA GLY A 57 28.20 40.82 -24.55
C GLY A 57 28.17 40.75 -23.03
N GLY A 58 29.04 41.43 -22.27
CA GLY A 58 29.34 42.84 -22.36
C GLY A 58 28.33 43.62 -21.52
N ASN A 59 28.53 43.72 -20.20
CA ASN A 59 28.32 44.98 -19.50
C ASN A 59 29.00 45.02 -18.12
N SER A 60 29.49 46.21 -17.82
CA SER A 60 30.24 46.65 -16.66
C SER A 60 29.46 46.63 -15.33
N GLY A 61 30.20 46.33 -14.26
CA GLY A 61 30.13 47.06 -12.99
C GLY A 61 28.93 46.78 -12.08
N ASN A 62 29.16 46.07 -10.98
CA ASN A 62 29.23 46.75 -9.68
C ASN A 62 29.89 45.80 -8.65
N ASN A 63 31.04 46.22 -8.11
CA ASN A 63 31.66 45.60 -6.95
C ASN A 63 30.83 45.97 -5.72
N GLY A 64 29.76 45.21 -5.46
CA GLY A 64 29.03 45.23 -4.21
C GLY A 64 29.58 44.15 -3.29
N SER A 65 30.65 44.47 -2.58
CA SER A 65 31.12 43.67 -1.44
C SER A 65 30.02 43.69 -0.37
N ALA A 66 29.21 42.64 -0.33
CA ALA A 66 28.22 42.41 0.72
C ALA A 66 28.67 41.20 1.54
N ASN A 67 29.45 41.54 2.57
CA ASN A 67 29.37 41.00 3.92
C ASN A 67 29.03 39.51 4.09
N LYS A 68 30.07 38.72 4.40
CA LYS A 68 29.96 37.51 5.23
C LYS A 68 29.39 37.90 6.60
N GLY A 69 28.17 37.47 6.87
CA GLY A 69 27.52 37.40 8.19
C GLY A 69 26.21 36.67 7.97
N GLY A 70 25.99 35.47 8.47
CA GLY A 70 25.97 35.16 9.90
C GLY A 70 24.50 35.08 10.32
N SER A 71 24.02 33.85 10.54
CA SER A 71 22.90 33.49 11.41
C SER A 71 21.46 33.82 10.95
N GLY A 72 20.73 32.76 10.56
CA GLY A 72 19.32 32.54 10.97
C GLY A 72 18.28 33.62 10.67
N ALA A 73 18.34 34.26 9.50
CA ALA A 73 17.31 35.18 9.04
C ALA A 73 16.61 34.60 7.83
N ASP A 74 15.30 34.40 7.95
CA ASP A 74 14.39 33.94 6.90
C ASP A 74 14.75 34.58 5.55
N LYS A 75 15.21 33.75 4.60
CA LYS A 75 15.34 34.19 3.21
C LYS A 75 13.96 34.72 2.83
N PRO A 76 13.81 35.95 2.32
CA PRO A 76 12.50 36.49 1.99
C PRO A 76 11.79 35.50 1.06
N LEU A 77 10.53 35.16 1.36
CA LEU A 77 9.77 34.11 0.66
C LEU A 77 9.88 34.21 -0.88
N ALA A 78 9.94 35.44 -1.42
CA ALA A 78 10.14 35.67 -2.85
C ALA A 78 11.46 35.12 -3.42
N ALA A 79 12.53 35.08 -2.62
CA ALA A 79 13.84 34.53 -2.98
C ALA A 79 13.86 32.99 -2.88
N SER A 80 13.21 32.40 -1.87
CA SER A 80 13.07 30.93 -1.75
C SER A 80 12.10 30.36 -2.80
N LEU A 81 11.01 31.06 -3.11
CA LEU A 81 10.05 30.70 -4.17
C LEU A 81 10.60 30.90 -5.59
N LYS A 82 11.71 31.62 -5.78
CA LYS A 82 12.32 31.80 -7.11
C LYS A 82 12.71 30.47 -7.74
N GLY A 83 13.10 29.49 -6.93
CA GLY A 83 13.38 28.11 -7.36
C GLY A 83 12.13 27.32 -7.76
N LEU A 84 10.98 27.63 -7.15
CA LEU A 84 9.69 26.93 -7.29
C LEU A 84 8.74 27.58 -8.29
N ASN A 85 9.17 28.59 -9.04
CA ASN A 85 8.34 29.21 -10.07
C ASN A 85 7.95 28.23 -11.20
N SER A 86 8.66 27.10 -11.33
CA SER A 86 8.30 26.00 -12.23
C SER A 86 7.04 25.26 -11.79
N LEU A 87 6.66 25.32 -10.51
CA LEU A 87 5.41 24.72 -9.99
C LEU A 87 4.16 25.45 -10.50
N LYS A 88 4.27 26.73 -10.91
CA LYS A 88 3.14 27.49 -11.49
C LYS A 88 2.68 27.00 -12.86
N ARG A 89 3.30 25.95 -13.39
CA ARG A 89 2.84 25.26 -14.59
C ARG A 89 1.58 24.47 -14.22
N ASN A 90 0.67 24.27 -15.18
CA ASN A 90 -0.42 23.34 -14.95
C ASN A 90 0.11 21.91 -14.72
N ALA A 91 -0.65 21.08 -13.99
CA ALA A 91 -0.26 19.70 -13.69
C ALA A 91 0.16 18.91 -14.95
N ASN A 92 -0.56 19.06 -16.06
CA ASN A 92 -0.18 18.46 -17.35
C ASN A 92 1.19 18.93 -17.87
N GLY A 93 1.53 20.20 -17.66
CA GLY A 93 2.83 20.76 -18.01
C GLY A 93 3.94 20.35 -17.05
N ILE A 94 3.61 19.97 -15.81
CA ILE A 94 4.53 19.37 -14.84
C ILE A 94 4.85 17.94 -15.26
N MET A 95 3.82 17.10 -15.47
CA MET A 95 3.93 15.69 -15.84
C MET A 95 4.68 15.47 -17.16
N ASN A 96 4.52 16.37 -18.14
CA ASN A 96 5.21 16.27 -19.43
C ASN A 96 6.54 17.04 -19.50
N SER A 97 6.98 17.67 -18.40
CA SER A 97 8.22 18.45 -18.39
C SER A 97 9.44 17.54 -18.40
N SER A 98 10.43 17.83 -19.25
CA SER A 98 11.78 17.22 -19.15
C SER A 98 12.71 17.96 -18.17
N ASP A 99 12.21 18.98 -17.47
CA ASP A 99 12.99 19.76 -16.51
C ASP A 99 13.41 18.88 -15.32
N PRO A 100 14.72 18.77 -15.01
CA PRO A 100 15.21 18.03 -13.85
C PRO A 100 14.62 18.50 -12.52
N LYS A 101 14.29 19.79 -12.39
CA LYS A 101 13.64 20.33 -11.18
C LYS A 101 12.28 19.72 -10.89
N MET A 102 11.63 19.19 -11.91
CA MET A 102 10.29 18.64 -11.80
C MET A 102 10.31 17.13 -11.63
N ALA A 103 11.48 16.48 -11.61
CA ALA A 103 11.57 15.02 -11.53
C ALA A 103 10.92 14.48 -10.25
N SER A 104 11.41 14.87 -9.07
CA SER A 104 10.86 14.42 -7.78
C SER A 104 9.42 14.93 -7.55
N VAL A 105 9.06 16.09 -8.13
CA VAL A 105 7.69 16.62 -8.05
C VAL A 105 6.71 15.80 -8.90
N ARG A 106 7.13 15.35 -10.10
CA ARG A 106 6.32 14.42 -10.92
C ARG A 106 6.17 13.07 -10.24
N GLU A 107 7.24 12.56 -9.65
CA GLU A 107 7.22 11.32 -8.89
C GLU A 107 6.25 11.41 -7.71
N TYR A 108 6.31 12.51 -6.95
CA TYR A 108 5.36 12.78 -5.88
C TYR A 108 3.90 12.85 -6.38
N LEU A 109 3.62 13.55 -7.48
CA LEU A 109 2.27 13.58 -8.06
C LEU A 109 1.80 12.18 -8.49
N GLY A 110 2.69 11.37 -9.08
CA GLY A 110 2.38 9.97 -9.39
C GLY A 110 2.12 9.12 -8.14
N ALA A 111 2.79 9.42 -7.02
CA ALA A 111 2.53 8.77 -5.74
C ALA A 111 1.19 9.20 -5.13
N VAL A 112 0.76 10.46 -5.30
CA VAL A 112 -0.57 10.93 -4.89
C VAL A 112 -1.66 10.19 -5.66
N ASP A 113 -1.51 10.06 -6.99
CA ASP A 113 -2.45 9.27 -7.81
C ASP A 113 -2.46 7.79 -7.37
N SER A 114 -1.28 7.23 -7.09
CA SER A 114 -1.16 5.84 -6.61
C SER A 114 -1.78 5.62 -5.22
N LEU A 115 -1.82 6.65 -4.37
CA LEU A 115 -2.48 6.59 -3.06
C LEU A 115 -4.00 6.47 -3.23
N GLU A 116 -4.61 7.23 -4.15
CA GLU A 116 -6.05 7.10 -4.43
C GLU A 116 -6.39 5.68 -4.91
N GLU A 117 -5.59 5.13 -5.83
CA GLU A 117 -5.76 3.74 -6.28
C GLU A 117 -5.60 2.73 -5.13
N ALA A 118 -4.65 2.96 -4.21
CA ALA A 118 -4.44 2.10 -3.06
C ALA A 118 -5.57 2.20 -2.01
N GLU A 119 -6.17 3.38 -1.83
CA GLU A 119 -7.34 3.59 -0.98
C GLU A 119 -8.56 2.82 -1.50
N ASP A 120 -8.82 2.90 -2.80
CA ASP A 120 -9.90 2.15 -3.45
C ASP A 120 -9.66 0.64 -3.36
N ALA A 121 -8.43 0.18 -3.60
CA ALA A 121 -8.07 -1.23 -3.49
C ALA A 121 -8.25 -1.75 -2.05
N LEU A 122 -7.83 -0.96 -1.05
CA LEU A 122 -8.02 -1.29 0.36
C LEU A 122 -9.49 -1.35 0.75
N ALA A 123 -10.30 -0.39 0.30
CA ALA A 123 -11.73 -0.38 0.56
C ALA A 123 -12.43 -1.61 -0.06
N ALA A 124 -12.07 -1.96 -1.30
CA ALA A 124 -12.59 -3.14 -1.98
C ALA A 124 -12.19 -4.44 -1.26
N ALA A 125 -10.92 -4.58 -0.87
CA ALA A 125 -10.42 -5.76 -0.17
C ALA A 125 -11.07 -5.94 1.22
N ARG A 126 -11.30 -4.84 1.94
CA ARG A 126 -12.05 -4.86 3.21
C ARG A 126 -13.49 -5.33 3.04
N GLY A 127 -14.15 -4.87 1.96
CA GLY A 127 -15.51 -5.31 1.64
C GLY A 127 -15.55 -6.81 1.33
N ALA A 128 -14.67 -7.29 0.45
CA ALA A 128 -14.60 -8.70 0.09
C ALA A 128 -14.34 -9.60 1.32
N TYR A 129 -13.35 -9.25 2.15
CA TYR A 129 -13.06 -9.99 3.37
C TYR A 129 -14.23 -9.99 4.37
N ALA A 130 -14.94 -8.87 4.53
CA ALA A 130 -16.09 -8.80 5.41
C ALA A 130 -17.24 -9.72 4.93
N ASP A 131 -17.48 -9.77 3.62
CA ASP A 131 -18.51 -10.61 3.02
C ASP A 131 -18.17 -12.10 3.16
N SER A 132 -16.94 -12.51 2.82
CA SER A 132 -16.50 -13.92 2.94
C SER A 132 -16.40 -14.36 4.41
N PHE A 133 -15.98 -13.48 5.32
CA PHE A 133 -15.97 -13.78 6.75
C PHE A 133 -17.39 -13.96 7.33
N ALA A 134 -18.37 -13.19 6.87
CA ALA A 134 -19.77 -13.37 7.29
C ALA A 134 -20.35 -14.72 6.83
N GLU A 135 -19.97 -15.18 5.63
CA GLU A 135 -20.34 -16.50 5.13
C GLU A 135 -19.69 -17.61 5.97
N LEU A 136 -18.40 -17.48 6.27
CA LEU A 136 -17.70 -18.40 7.18
C LEU A 136 -18.36 -18.45 8.57
N GLN A 137 -18.75 -17.29 9.13
CA GLN A 137 -19.46 -17.23 10.39
C GLN A 137 -20.79 -17.99 10.34
N SER A 138 -21.58 -17.82 9.28
CA SER A 138 -22.84 -18.55 9.10
C SER A 138 -22.62 -20.08 9.02
N SER A 139 -21.55 -20.51 8.35
CA SER A 139 -21.18 -21.93 8.27
C SER A 139 -20.70 -22.47 9.62
N ALA A 140 -19.93 -21.68 10.38
CA ALA A 140 -19.50 -22.03 11.73
C ALA A 140 -20.68 -22.19 12.69
N GLU A 141 -21.67 -21.29 12.64
CA GLU A 141 -22.92 -21.40 13.41
C GLU A 141 -23.71 -22.66 13.04
N THR A 142 -23.78 -22.99 11.75
CA THR A 142 -24.46 -24.20 11.24
C THR A 142 -23.82 -25.47 11.79
N LEU A 143 -22.48 -25.51 11.82
CA LEU A 143 -21.72 -26.62 12.38
C LEU A 143 -21.71 -26.66 13.92
N GLY A 144 -22.21 -25.60 14.58
CA GLY A 144 -22.17 -25.45 16.03
C GLY A 144 -20.74 -25.36 16.57
N LEU A 145 -19.86 -24.67 15.84
CA LEU A 145 -18.49 -24.39 16.28
C LEU A 145 -18.49 -23.39 17.43
N SER A 146 -17.34 -23.21 18.08
CA SER A 146 -17.19 -22.22 19.13
C SER A 146 -17.35 -20.79 18.60
N ASP A 147 -17.64 -19.82 19.47
CA ASP A 147 -17.70 -18.40 19.10
C ASP A 147 -16.31 -17.75 18.93
N THR A 148 -15.25 -18.57 18.76
CA THR A 148 -13.84 -18.12 18.70
C THR A 148 -13.32 -18.34 17.28
N PRO A 149 -13.33 -17.31 16.40
CA PRO A 149 -12.94 -17.49 15.00
C PRO A 149 -11.53 -18.05 14.80
N GLU A 150 -10.61 -17.78 15.74
CA GLU A 150 -9.24 -18.27 15.69
C GLU A 150 -9.13 -19.80 15.77
N THR A 151 -10.15 -20.49 16.27
CA THR A 151 -10.17 -21.96 16.38
C THR A 151 -10.96 -22.65 15.27
N TRP A 152 -11.68 -21.90 14.42
CA TRP A 152 -12.55 -22.49 13.38
C TRP A 152 -11.79 -23.35 12.38
N VAL A 153 -10.56 -23.00 12.01
CA VAL A 153 -9.72 -23.82 11.12
C VAL A 153 -9.55 -25.24 11.69
N ASP A 154 -9.18 -25.33 12.97
CA ASP A 154 -8.94 -26.61 13.64
C ASP A 154 -10.27 -27.35 13.91
N GLU A 155 -11.33 -26.62 14.27
CA GLU A 155 -12.64 -27.21 14.55
C GLU A 155 -13.33 -27.78 13.30
N ILE A 156 -13.26 -27.08 12.17
CA ILE A 156 -13.76 -27.57 10.87
C ILE A 156 -13.00 -28.84 10.48
N ALA A 157 -11.65 -28.81 10.57
CA ALA A 157 -10.82 -29.98 10.28
C ALA A 157 -11.13 -31.17 11.20
N ALA A 158 -11.35 -30.92 12.49
CA ALA A 158 -11.74 -31.95 13.43
C ALA A 158 -13.11 -32.57 13.10
N ARG A 159 -14.09 -31.75 12.69
CA ARG A 159 -15.40 -32.24 12.25
C ARG A 159 -15.34 -33.06 10.97
N SER A 160 -14.56 -32.61 10.00
CA SER A 160 -14.29 -33.34 8.76
C SER A 160 -13.71 -34.74 9.06
N ALA A 161 -12.68 -34.81 9.93
CA ALA A 161 -12.06 -36.06 10.34
C ALA A 161 -12.99 -36.99 11.15
N GLU A 162 -13.87 -36.43 12.00
CA GLU A 162 -14.84 -37.22 12.75
C GLU A 162 -15.88 -37.90 11.85
N LEU A 163 -16.37 -37.18 10.84
CA LEU A 163 -17.30 -37.74 9.84
C LEU A 163 -16.63 -38.83 9.01
N GLU A 164 -15.38 -38.61 8.58
CA GLU A 164 -14.61 -39.62 7.82
C GLU A 164 -14.36 -40.89 8.66
N ALA A 165 -14.10 -40.75 9.96
CA ALA A 165 -13.88 -41.88 10.85
C ALA A 165 -15.15 -42.69 11.17
N ASN A 166 -16.34 -42.07 11.01
CA ASN A 166 -17.63 -42.67 11.38
C ASN A 166 -18.63 -42.64 10.21
N PRO A 167 -18.36 -43.33 9.10
CA PRO A 167 -19.23 -43.30 7.94
C PRO A 167 -20.56 -44.02 8.21
N VAL A 168 -21.67 -43.43 7.76
CA VAL A 168 -22.99 -44.08 7.74
C VAL A 168 -23.25 -44.62 6.34
N ALA A 169 -23.58 -45.91 6.24
CA ALA A 169 -23.82 -46.56 4.95
C ALA A 169 -25.21 -46.21 4.38
N GLU A 170 -25.33 -46.20 3.05
CA GLU A 170 -26.62 -45.95 2.39
C GLU A 170 -27.68 -46.99 2.84
N GLY A 171 -28.83 -46.49 3.29
CA GLY A 171 -29.93 -47.32 3.79
C GLY A 171 -29.90 -47.58 5.31
N GLU A 172 -28.83 -47.21 6.00
CA GLU A 172 -28.79 -47.20 7.47
C GLU A 172 -29.54 -45.98 8.03
N GLU A 173 -30.04 -46.11 9.27
CA GLU A 173 -30.66 -45.01 9.99
C GLU A 173 -29.65 -43.86 10.19
N GLY A 174 -30.06 -42.64 9.86
CA GLY A 174 -29.20 -41.45 9.95
C GLY A 174 -28.37 -41.14 8.70
N TYR A 175 -28.44 -41.93 7.63
CA TYR A 175 -27.69 -41.67 6.39
C TYR A 175 -27.93 -40.27 5.80
N GLU A 176 -29.19 -39.80 5.78
CA GLU A 176 -29.53 -38.47 5.28
C GLU A 176 -28.91 -37.34 6.13
N ALA A 177 -28.88 -37.51 7.45
CA ALA A 177 -28.26 -36.56 8.36
C ALA A 177 -26.73 -36.56 8.23
N TYR A 178 -26.12 -37.73 8.03
CA TYR A 178 -24.70 -37.86 7.74
C TYR A 178 -24.32 -37.14 6.44
N GLN A 179 -25.12 -37.30 5.37
CA GLN A 179 -24.90 -36.59 4.12
C GLN A 179 -25.05 -35.07 4.25
N GLN A 180 -26.02 -34.61 5.05
CA GLN A 180 -26.14 -33.18 5.34
C GLN A 180 -24.93 -32.66 6.10
N ALA A 181 -24.46 -33.38 7.13
CA ALA A 181 -23.28 -32.99 7.88
C ALA A 181 -22.01 -32.93 7.01
N LEU A 182 -21.85 -33.85 6.05
CA LEU A 182 -20.77 -33.78 5.07
C LEU A 182 -20.87 -32.52 4.19
N GLN A 183 -22.09 -32.16 3.76
CA GLN A 183 -22.31 -30.95 2.98
C GLN A 183 -22.01 -29.70 3.80
N ASP A 184 -22.49 -29.62 5.05
CA ASP A 184 -22.27 -28.48 5.94
C ASP A 184 -20.77 -28.27 6.21
N VAL A 185 -20.00 -29.35 6.38
CA VAL A 185 -18.54 -29.28 6.52
C VAL A 185 -17.89 -28.82 5.21
N ALA A 186 -18.32 -29.33 4.06
CA ALA A 186 -17.76 -28.91 2.77
C ALA A 186 -18.04 -27.42 2.48
N ASP A 187 -19.23 -26.92 2.83
CA ASP A 187 -19.60 -25.50 2.69
C ASP A 187 -18.76 -24.62 3.65
N ALA A 188 -18.51 -25.09 4.87
CA ALA A 188 -17.62 -24.40 5.81
C ALA A 188 -16.15 -24.38 5.36
N GLU A 189 -15.64 -25.49 4.81
CA GLU A 189 -14.29 -25.56 4.24
C GLU A 189 -14.12 -24.61 3.04
N ALA A 190 -15.15 -24.50 2.18
CA ALA A 190 -15.16 -23.56 1.07
C ALA A 190 -15.18 -22.10 1.56
N ALA A 191 -16.09 -21.76 2.48
CA ALA A 191 -16.17 -20.42 3.06
C ALA A 191 -14.87 -20.02 3.79
N LEU A 192 -14.22 -20.97 4.48
CA LEU A 192 -12.92 -20.75 5.10
C LEU A 192 -11.86 -20.44 4.05
N ALA A 193 -11.78 -21.21 2.98
CA ALA A 193 -10.82 -20.99 1.90
C ALA A 193 -11.00 -19.60 1.25
N ASP A 194 -12.24 -19.18 1.00
CA ASP A 194 -12.55 -17.87 0.43
C ASP A 194 -12.17 -16.75 1.39
N ALA A 195 -12.53 -16.84 2.67
CA ALA A 195 -12.16 -15.85 3.69
C ALA A 195 -10.64 -15.69 3.83
N LEU A 196 -9.88 -16.78 3.72
CA LEU A 196 -8.42 -16.74 3.78
C LEU A 196 -7.80 -16.13 2.52
N ALA A 197 -8.36 -16.42 1.35
CA ALA A 197 -7.94 -15.80 0.10
C ALA A 197 -8.16 -14.28 0.15
N ASP A 198 -9.34 -13.85 0.57
CA ASP A 198 -9.68 -12.42 0.71
C ASP A 198 -8.85 -11.73 1.80
N LYS A 199 -8.56 -12.42 2.91
CA LYS A 199 -7.64 -11.90 3.94
C LYS A 199 -6.25 -11.64 3.38
N SER A 200 -5.72 -12.53 2.55
CA SER A 200 -4.42 -12.33 1.90
C SER A 200 -4.44 -11.13 0.94
N VAL A 201 -5.56 -10.87 0.27
CA VAL A 201 -5.73 -9.70 -0.59
C VAL A 201 -5.80 -8.43 0.26
N LEU A 202 -6.55 -8.45 1.37
CA LEU A 202 -6.62 -7.37 2.34
C LEU A 202 -5.23 -6.99 2.89
N ASP A 203 -4.45 -7.98 3.33
CA ASP A 203 -3.10 -7.74 3.86
C ASP A 203 -2.17 -7.10 2.82
N SER A 204 -2.29 -7.53 1.56
CA SER A 204 -1.55 -6.95 0.44
C SER A 204 -1.99 -5.51 0.15
N ALA A 205 -3.30 -5.23 0.21
CA ALA A 205 -3.84 -3.89 0.01
C ALA A 205 -3.46 -2.94 1.16
N GLU A 206 -3.41 -3.40 2.40
CA GLU A 206 -2.96 -2.61 3.56
C GLU A 206 -1.47 -2.26 3.46
N ALA A 207 -0.63 -3.20 3.01
CA ALA A 207 0.77 -2.94 2.73
C ALA A 207 0.92 -1.89 1.60
N GLY A 208 0.17 -2.05 0.51
CA GLY A 208 0.17 -1.11 -0.62
C GLY A 208 -0.28 0.30 -0.22
N TYR A 209 -1.36 0.41 0.57
CA TYR A 209 -1.81 1.70 1.12
C TYR A 209 -0.74 2.33 2.01
N THR A 210 -0.08 1.55 2.87
CA THR A 210 0.98 2.06 3.75
C THR A 210 2.15 2.62 2.95
N GLU A 211 2.60 1.91 1.90
CA GLU A 211 3.66 2.37 1.01
C GLU A 211 3.27 3.63 0.24
N ALA A 212 2.09 3.63 -0.38
CA ALA A 212 1.58 4.77 -1.14
C ALA A 212 1.38 6.01 -0.24
N SER A 213 0.87 5.82 0.98
CA SER A 213 0.68 6.90 1.96
C SER A 213 2.00 7.51 2.40
N ALA A 214 3.04 6.70 2.59
CA ALA A 214 4.38 7.19 2.88
C ALA A 214 4.95 8.01 1.70
N ALA A 215 4.78 7.53 0.47
CA ALA A 215 5.26 8.18 -0.75
C ALA A 215 4.50 9.47 -1.10
N ALA A 216 3.23 9.58 -0.71
CA ALA A 216 2.39 10.78 -0.88
C ALA A 216 2.40 11.72 0.34
N SER A 217 3.16 11.38 1.39
CA SER A 217 3.18 12.13 2.64
C SER A 217 3.71 13.56 2.51
N ASP A 218 3.42 14.39 3.51
CA ASP A 218 4.00 15.73 3.64
C ASP A 218 5.54 15.71 3.64
N GLU A 219 6.14 14.66 4.19
CA GLU A 219 7.60 14.51 4.21
C GLU A 219 8.14 14.21 2.81
N ALA A 220 7.43 13.38 2.03
CA ALA A 220 7.77 13.15 0.63
C ALA A 220 7.61 14.43 -0.21
N LEU A 221 6.58 15.24 0.05
CA LEU A 221 6.42 16.54 -0.61
C LEU A 221 7.56 17.51 -0.25
N LYS A 222 7.98 17.57 1.02
CA LYS A 222 9.16 18.36 1.43
C LYS A 222 10.41 17.91 0.69
N GLN A 223 10.65 16.60 0.63
CA GLN A 223 11.81 16.05 -0.08
C GLN A 223 11.77 16.40 -1.57
N ALA A 224 10.59 16.32 -2.21
CA ALA A 224 10.42 16.72 -3.61
C ALA A 224 10.73 18.22 -3.83
N ILE A 225 10.37 19.10 -2.88
CA ILE A 225 10.72 20.53 -2.91
C ILE A 225 12.24 20.73 -2.79
N VAL A 226 12.89 20.02 -1.86
CA VAL A 226 14.35 20.06 -1.67
C VAL A 226 15.06 19.66 -2.95
N ASP A 227 14.70 18.51 -3.52
CA ASP A 227 15.29 17.99 -4.75
C ASP A 227 15.08 18.96 -5.92
N ALA A 228 13.88 19.50 -6.06
CA ALA A 228 13.55 20.48 -7.08
C ALA A 228 14.43 21.74 -7.02
N GLN A 229 14.71 22.24 -5.81
CA GLN A 229 15.59 23.39 -5.63
C GLN A 229 17.06 23.03 -5.89
N ASN A 230 17.49 21.87 -5.41
CA ASN A 230 18.88 21.41 -5.49
C ASN A 230 19.29 20.96 -6.90
N ALA A 231 18.33 20.58 -7.76
CA ALA A 231 18.56 20.09 -9.12
C ALA A 231 19.27 21.08 -10.07
N THR A 232 19.39 22.37 -9.73
CA THR A 232 20.07 23.37 -10.59
C THR A 232 21.38 23.93 -10.08
N GLY A 233 21.98 23.29 -9.06
CA GLY A 233 23.34 23.62 -8.60
C GLY A 233 23.47 25.02 -7.97
N GLY A 234 22.36 25.58 -7.47
CA GLY A 234 22.35 26.79 -6.64
C GLY A 234 22.69 26.49 -5.18
N ASP A 235 22.32 27.40 -4.28
CA ASP A 235 22.39 27.15 -2.83
C ASP A 235 21.57 25.91 -2.49
N THR A 236 22.23 24.89 -1.94
CA THR A 236 21.56 23.66 -1.50
C THR A 236 20.73 23.94 -0.26
N ILE A 237 19.47 23.52 -0.28
CA ILE A 237 18.59 23.51 0.90
C ILE A 237 18.46 22.09 1.44
N THR A 238 18.13 21.96 2.73
CA THR A 238 17.77 20.70 3.38
C THR A 238 16.27 20.69 3.74
N LEU A 239 15.79 19.58 4.29
CA LEU A 239 14.41 19.45 4.78
C LEU A 239 14.07 20.53 5.83
N ASP A 240 15.03 20.88 6.70
CA ASP A 240 14.86 21.91 7.74
C ASP A 240 14.66 23.32 7.16
N ASP A 241 15.10 23.55 5.93
CA ASP A 241 14.93 24.83 5.22
C ASP A 241 13.56 24.95 4.53
N VAL A 242 12.78 23.86 4.46
CA VAL A 242 11.43 23.86 3.87
C VAL A 242 10.42 24.36 4.89
N THR A 243 9.99 25.61 4.70
CA THR A 243 9.00 26.26 5.56
C THR A 243 7.56 25.83 5.24
N ASP A 244 6.65 26.02 6.20
CA ASP A 244 5.22 25.77 6.00
C ASP A 244 4.63 26.62 4.86
N GLU A 245 5.11 27.85 4.68
CA GLU A 245 4.70 28.72 3.56
C GLU A 245 5.11 28.14 2.19
N MET A 246 6.26 27.47 2.12
CA MET A 246 6.71 26.78 0.91
C MET A 246 5.86 25.53 0.63
N MET A 247 5.47 24.81 1.69
CA MET A 247 4.55 23.67 1.59
C MET A 247 3.16 24.10 1.14
N GLU A 248 2.59 25.16 1.73
CA GLU A 248 1.29 25.71 1.33
C GLU A 248 1.33 26.22 -0.12
N PHE A 249 2.40 26.91 -0.50
CA PHE A 249 2.62 27.31 -1.89
C PHE A 249 2.64 26.09 -2.81
N ALA A 250 3.42 25.06 -2.49
CA ALA A 250 3.52 23.86 -3.32
C ALA A 250 2.17 23.16 -3.46
N ARG A 251 1.44 22.92 -2.36
CA ARG A 251 0.10 22.30 -2.39
C ARG A 251 -0.87 23.07 -3.28
N ARG A 252 -0.94 24.40 -3.11
CA ARG A 252 -1.81 25.26 -3.90
C ARG A 252 -1.49 25.20 -5.40
N GLU A 253 -0.21 25.26 -5.78
CA GLU A 253 0.17 25.23 -7.20
C GLU A 253 0.02 23.83 -7.81
N LEU A 254 0.17 22.77 -7.02
CA LEU A 254 0.01 21.38 -7.45
C LEU A 254 -1.45 20.91 -7.48
N GLY A 255 -2.37 21.64 -6.83
CA GLY A 255 -3.79 21.30 -6.78
C GLY A 255 -4.12 20.22 -5.74
N LEU A 256 -3.32 20.14 -4.68
CA LEU A 256 -3.47 19.23 -3.54
C LEU A 256 -4.30 19.86 -2.42
#